data_AF-A0A7I0J7G5-F1
#
_entry.id   AF-A0A7I0J7G5-F1
#
_cell.length_a   1.000
_cell.length_b   1.000
_cell.length_c   1.000
_cell.angle_alpha   90.00
_cell.angle_beta   90.00
_cell.angle_gamma   90.00
#
_symmetry.space_group_name_H-M   'P 1'
#
loop_
_entity.id
_entity.type
_entity.pdbx_description
1 polymer ?
#
loop_
_entity_poly.entity_id
_entity_poly.type
_entity_poly.pdbx_seq_one_letter_code
_entity_poly.pdbx_strand_id
1 'polypeptide(L)'
;MPLCLPMIRHLKSPDLFGAVHRLPALGRPVGNKTFEVVNPSTGEVLAELPDMGVEETRAAVDKAYVAQSGWAALTARERSDVLWRWHQLIIDHAGD
;
A
#
# COMPACT_ATOMS: atom_id res chain seq x y z
N MET A 1 2.23 -10.11 4.97
CA MET A 1 0.99 -10.89 4.88
C MET A 1 0.47 -10.76 3.46
N PRO A 2 0.38 -11.85 2.68
CA PRO A 2 -0.16 -11.79 1.34
C PRO A 2 -1.67 -11.55 1.36
N LEU A 3 -2.18 -10.90 0.32
CA LEU A 3 -3.62 -10.87 0.07
C LEU A 3 -4.14 -12.29 -0.14
N CYS A 4 -5.36 -12.58 0.32
CA CYS A 4 -5.93 -13.93 0.22
C CYS A 4 -6.45 -14.20 -1.20
N LEU A 5 -6.55 -15.49 -1.56
CA LEU A 5 -7.05 -15.93 -2.87
C LEU A 5 -8.42 -15.31 -3.24
N PRO A 6 -9.40 -15.16 -2.32
CA PRO A 6 -10.66 -14.51 -2.64
C PRO A 6 -10.54 -13.09 -3.18
N MET A 7 -9.53 -12.33 -2.75
CA MET A 7 -9.29 -10.97 -3.23
C MET A 7 -8.59 -10.94 -4.59
N ILE A 8 -7.62 -11.83 -4.82
CA ILE A 8 -6.77 -11.75 -6.02
C ILE A 8 -7.26 -12.56 -7.22
N ARG A 9 -8.16 -13.54 -7.02
CA ARG A 9 -8.56 -14.50 -8.06
C ARG A 9 -9.29 -13.88 -9.27
N HIS A 10 -9.82 -12.67 -9.14
CA HIS A 10 -10.57 -11.97 -10.19
C HIS A 10 -9.83 -10.76 -10.77
N LEU A 11 -8.66 -10.41 -10.24
CA LEU A 11 -7.84 -9.33 -10.76
C LEU A 11 -7.20 -9.75 -12.08
N LYS A 12 -7.07 -8.84 -13.04
CA LYS A 12 -6.29 -9.06 -14.27
C LYS A 12 -4.79 -9.05 -13.96
N SER A 13 -4.37 -8.31 -12.94
CA SER A 13 -2.97 -8.17 -12.51
C SER A 13 -2.71 -8.73 -11.09
N PRO A 14 -2.96 -10.01 -10.80
CA PRO A 14 -2.94 -10.55 -9.42
C PRO A 14 -1.56 -10.46 -8.74
N ASP A 15 -0.47 -10.60 -9.50
CA ASP A 15 0.90 -10.53 -8.96
C ASP A 15 1.26 -9.14 -8.44
N LEU A 16 0.75 -8.08 -9.09
CA LEU A 16 0.98 -6.69 -8.70
C LEU A 16 0.43 -6.44 -7.29
N PHE A 17 -0.80 -6.90 -7.04
CA PHE A 17 -1.49 -6.69 -5.77
C PHE A 17 -1.08 -7.69 -4.69
N GLY A 18 -0.78 -8.95 -5.05
CA GLY A 18 -0.32 -9.98 -4.12
C GLY A 18 1.01 -9.62 -3.42
N ALA A 19 1.84 -8.81 -4.07
CA ALA A 19 3.14 -8.40 -3.57
C ALA A 19 3.15 -7.10 -2.74
N VAL A 20 2.01 -6.40 -2.59
CA VAL A 20 1.94 -5.06 -1.96
C VAL A 20 2.59 -5.04 -0.58
N HIS A 21 2.39 -6.09 0.22
CA HIS A 21 2.99 -6.23 1.56
C HIS A 21 4.52 -6.26 1.61
N ARG A 22 5.20 -6.41 0.46
CA ARG A 22 6.66 -6.43 0.33
C ARG A 22 7.25 -5.10 -0.11
N LEU A 23 6.41 -4.09 -0.38
CA LEU A 23 6.89 -2.78 -0.79
C LEU A 23 7.80 -2.21 0.31
N PRO A 24 9.09 -1.90 0.01
CA PRO A 24 10.03 -1.40 1.02
C PRO A 24 9.59 -0.10 1.70
N ALA A 25 8.75 0.68 1.01
CA ALA A 25 8.13 1.89 1.52
C ALA A 25 7.16 1.61 2.69
N LEU A 26 6.52 0.45 2.70
CA LEU A 26 5.67 0.03 3.81
C LEU A 26 6.57 -0.37 4.99
N GLY A 27 6.34 0.24 6.16
CA GLY A 27 7.04 -0.10 7.38
C GLY A 27 6.84 -1.56 7.77
N ARG A 28 7.81 -2.12 8.53
CA ARG A 28 7.61 -3.42 9.16
C ARG A 28 6.82 -3.20 10.45
N PRO A 29 5.73 -3.94 10.70
CA PRO A 29 5.03 -3.87 11.97
C PRO A 29 5.98 -4.30 13.10
N VAL A 30 5.91 -3.59 14.23
CA VAL A 30 6.71 -3.86 15.43
C VAL A 30 6.03 -4.95 16.25
N GLY A 31 4.69 -4.95 16.27
CA GLY A 31 3.88 -5.99 16.88
C GLY A 31 3.43 -7.11 15.93
N ASN A 32 2.84 -8.16 16.52
CA ASN A 32 2.22 -9.28 15.79
C ASN A 32 0.68 -9.19 15.76
N LYS A 33 0.09 -8.08 16.22
CA LYS A 33 -1.37 -7.92 16.19
C LYS A 33 -1.84 -7.73 14.76
N THR A 34 -2.91 -8.42 14.42
CA THR A 34 -3.52 -8.39 13.10
C THR A 34 -5.03 -8.40 13.21
N PHE A 35 -5.70 -8.03 12.12
CA PHE A 35 -7.14 -8.16 11.98
C PHE A 35 -7.50 -8.63 10.56
N GLU A 36 -8.62 -9.34 10.46
CA GLU A 36 -9.14 -9.83 9.19
C GLU A 36 -10.01 -8.76 8.50
N VAL A 37 -9.80 -8.61 7.21
CA VAL A 37 -10.70 -7.87 6.31
C VAL A 37 -11.58 -8.89 5.61
N VAL A 38 -12.88 -8.78 5.80
CA VAL A 38 -13.86 -9.74 5.28
C VAL A 38 -14.74 -9.13 4.19
N ASN A 39 -15.17 -9.96 3.25
CA ASN A 39 -16.17 -9.60 2.26
C ASN A 39 -17.56 -9.55 2.94
N PRO A 40 -18.25 -8.39 2.96
CA PRO A 40 -19.54 -8.26 3.64
C PRO A 40 -20.68 -9.06 2.98
N SER A 41 -20.55 -9.49 1.72
CA SER A 41 -21.61 -10.24 1.03
C SER A 41 -21.46 -11.77 1.16
N THR A 42 -20.26 -12.28 1.41
CA THR A 42 -19.98 -13.73 1.49
C THR A 42 -19.39 -14.18 2.83
N GLY A 43 -18.82 -13.27 3.60
CA GLY A 43 -18.06 -13.59 4.81
C GLY A 43 -16.65 -14.13 4.55
N GLU A 44 -16.21 -14.26 3.29
CA GLU A 44 -14.85 -14.72 2.96
C GLU A 44 -13.79 -13.70 3.44
N VAL A 45 -12.67 -14.20 3.98
CA VAL A 45 -11.50 -13.36 4.33
C VAL A 45 -10.77 -12.93 3.05
N LEU A 46 -10.60 -11.61 2.89
CA LEU A 46 -9.92 -10.97 1.76
C LEU A 46 -8.44 -10.71 2.05
N ALA A 47 -8.12 -10.33 3.28
CA ALA A 47 -6.77 -10.05 3.73
C ALA A 47 -6.66 -10.12 5.25
N GLU A 48 -5.44 -10.35 5.74
CA GLU A 48 -5.07 -10.13 7.14
C GLU A 48 -4.07 -8.97 7.19
N LEU A 49 -4.43 -7.90 7.91
CA LEU A 49 -3.65 -6.67 7.98
C LEU A 49 -3.07 -6.48 9.39
N PRO A 50 -1.87 -5.88 9.52
CA PRO A 50 -1.32 -5.55 10.82
C PRO A 50 -2.16 -4.46 11.50
N ASP A 51 -2.44 -4.66 12.79
CA ASP A 51 -3.06 -3.66 13.66
C ASP A 51 -1.95 -2.72 14.19
N MET A 52 -1.63 -1.71 13.38
CA MET A 52 -0.54 -0.77 13.63
C MET A 52 -0.90 0.25 14.71
N GLY A 53 0.05 0.53 15.61
CA GLY A 53 -0.14 1.45 16.73
C GLY A 53 0.79 2.66 16.68
N VAL A 54 1.06 3.21 17.87
CA VAL A 54 1.86 4.43 18.05
C VAL A 54 3.28 4.28 17.52
N GLU A 55 3.94 3.14 17.74
CA GLU A 55 5.34 2.95 17.35
C GLU A 55 5.50 2.83 15.83
N GLU A 56 4.63 2.09 15.15
CA GLU A 56 4.60 2.03 13.68
C GLU A 56 4.31 3.40 13.08
N THR A 57 3.40 4.16 13.70
CA THR A 57 3.06 5.52 13.28
C THR A 57 4.26 6.46 13.41
N ARG A 58 5.00 6.42 14.53
CA ARG A 58 6.23 7.21 14.70
C ARG A 58 7.27 6.86 13.64
N ALA A 59 7.51 5.56 13.40
CA ALA A 59 8.45 5.13 12.38
C ALA A 59 8.06 5.59 10.97
N ALA A 60 6.75 5.66 10.66
CA ALA A 60 6.26 6.21 9.40
C ALA A 60 6.49 7.73 9.30
N VAL A 61 6.27 8.47 10.39
CA VAL A 61 6.53 9.92 10.47
C VAL A 61 8.02 10.21 10.29
N ASP A 62 8.90 9.46 10.96
CA ASP A 62 10.35 9.64 10.85
C ASP A 62 10.84 9.40 9.41
N LYS A 63 10.34 8.35 8.75
CA LYS A 63 10.65 8.09 7.33
C LYS A 63 10.15 9.22 6.42
N ALA A 64 8.93 9.71 6.66
CA ALA A 64 8.39 10.82 5.89
C ALA A 64 9.19 12.10 6.08
N TYR A 65 9.63 12.39 7.32
CA TYR A 65 10.46 13.54 7.64
C TYR A 65 11.80 13.50 6.88
N VAL A 66 12.46 12.34 6.84
CA VAL A 66 13.71 12.16 6.08
C VAL A 66 13.50 12.35 4.58
N ALA A 67 12.38 11.86 4.02
CA ALA A 67 12.07 11.99 2.59
C ALA A 67 11.63 13.41 2.18
N GLN A 68 11.10 14.19 3.11
CA GLN A 68 10.43 15.47 2.84
C GLN A 68 11.34 16.48 2.14
N SER A 69 12.59 16.61 2.59
CA SER A 69 13.52 17.61 2.04
C SER A 69 13.88 17.32 0.58
N GLY A 70 14.14 16.05 0.25
CA GLY A 70 14.42 15.61 -1.12
C GLY A 70 13.21 15.82 -2.04
N TRP A 71 12.01 15.49 -1.57
CA TRP A 71 10.78 15.73 -2.33
C TRP A 71 10.48 17.22 -2.54
N ALA A 72 10.71 18.05 -1.50
CA ALA A 72 10.49 19.48 -1.55
C ALA A 72 11.48 20.21 -2.48
N ALA A 73 12.70 19.71 -2.59
CA ALA A 73 13.73 20.25 -3.47
C ALA A 73 13.43 20.08 -4.98
N LEU A 74 12.53 19.14 -5.33
CA LEU A 74 12.11 18.96 -6.72
C LEU A 74 11.39 20.20 -7.25
N THR A 75 11.50 20.42 -8.56
CA THR A 75 10.69 21.44 -9.25
C THR A 75 9.23 21.03 -9.32
N ALA A 76 8.35 22.00 -9.59
CA ALA A 76 6.93 21.72 -9.81
C ALA A 76 6.71 20.75 -10.98
N ARG A 77 7.54 20.83 -12.04
CA ARG A 77 7.45 19.94 -13.20
C ARG A 77 7.78 18.50 -12.84
N GLU A 78 8.89 18.27 -12.14
CA GLU A 78 9.30 16.92 -11.73
C GLU A 78 8.26 16.25 -10.84
N ARG A 79 7.68 16.98 -9.87
CA ARG A 79 6.58 16.46 -9.05
C ARG A 79 5.35 16.14 -9.90
N SER A 80 5.00 17.01 -10.84
CA SER A 80 3.87 16.77 -11.76
C SER A 80 4.08 15.53 -12.62
N ASP A 81 5.31 15.27 -13.08
CA ASP A 81 5.60 14.10 -13.90
C ASP A 81 5.45 12.80 -13.09
N VAL A 82 5.89 12.80 -11.82
CA VAL A 82 5.67 11.67 -10.90
C VAL A 82 4.18 11.43 -10.66
N LEU A 83 3.42 12.48 -10.34
CA LEU A 83 1.98 12.39 -10.07
C LEU A 83 1.20 11.99 -11.33
N TRP A 84 1.60 12.48 -12.50
CA TRP A 84 0.97 12.11 -13.77
C TRP A 84 1.19 10.63 -14.09
N ARG A 85 2.41 10.12 -13.88
CA ARG A 85 2.68 8.69 -14.04
C ARG A 85 1.85 7.85 -13.07
N TRP A 86 1.71 8.29 -11.81
CA TRP A 86 0.86 7.61 -10.85
C TRP A 86 -0.61 7.59 -11.29
N HIS A 87 -1.12 8.72 -11.79
CA HIS A 87 -2.46 8.79 -12.37
C HIS A 87 -2.65 7.81 -13.54
N GLN A 88 -1.72 7.75 -14.48
CA GLN A 88 -1.81 6.80 -15.60
C GLN A 88 -1.89 5.35 -15.09
N LEU A 89 -1.05 4.98 -14.12
CA LEU A 89 -1.10 3.64 -13.51
C LEU A 89 -2.45 3.35 -12.82
N ILE A 90 -3.08 4.33 -12.18
CA ILE A 90 -4.41 4.16 -11.59
C ILE A 90 -5.44 3.87 -12.70
N ILE A 91 -5.40 4.62 -13.81
CA ILE A 91 -6.33 4.45 -14.93
C ILE A 91 -6.11 3.10 -15.63
N ASP A 92 -4.86 2.72 -15.88
CA ASP A 92 -4.49 1.46 -16.53
C ASP A 92 -5.01 0.24 -15.72
N HIS A 93 -5.06 0.37 -14.40
CA HIS A 93 -5.51 -0.68 -13.48
C HIS A 93 -6.93 -0.46 -12.93
N ALA A 94 -7.72 0.46 -13.49
CA ALA A 94 -9.07 0.78 -12.98
C ALA A 94 -10.10 -0.37 -13.12
N GLY A 95 -9.78 -1.38 -13.93
CA GLY A 95 -10.62 -2.57 -14.10
C GLY A 95 -10.09 -3.81 -13.40
N ASP A 96 -9.07 -3.67 -12.54
CA ASP A 96 -8.69 -4.63 -11.51
C ASP A 96 -9.55 -4.38 -10.25
#